data_AF-A0A7J9NF97-F1
#
_entry.id   AF-A0A7J9NF97-F1
#
_cell.length_a   1.000
_cell.length_b   1.000
_cell.length_c   1.000
_cell.angle_alpha   90.00
_cell.angle_beta   90.00
_cell.angle_gamma   90.00
#
_symmetry.space_group_name_H-M   'P 1'
#
loop_
_entity.id
_entity.type
_entity.pdbx_description
1 polymer ?
#
loop_
_entity_poly.entity_id
_entity_poly.type
_entity_poly.pdbx_seq_one_letter_code
_entity_poly.pdbx_strand_id
1 'polypeptide(L)' 'MTTPEYIEWRVRRINDNIPEPSHEGSQSIEEHLWVVPSELEIINQDFERRNA' A
#
# COMPACT_ATOMS: atom_id res chain seq x y z
N MET A 1 4.21 -6.25 16.87
CA MET A 1 4.61 -6.03 18.28
C MET A 1 5.61 -4.90 18.29
N THR A 2 5.18 -3.70 18.64
CA THR A 2 6.04 -2.51 18.62
C THR A 2 6.77 -2.41 19.96
N THR A 3 8.07 -2.17 19.93
CA THR A 3 8.91 -2.18 21.14
C THR A 3 8.58 -0.97 22.03
N PRO A 4 8.70 -1.08 23.36
CA PRO A 4 8.38 0.00 24.30
C PRO A 4 9.08 1.33 23.98
N GLU A 5 10.33 1.25 23.51
CA GLU A 5 11.16 2.39 23.14
C GLU A 5 10.57 3.18 21.95
N TYR A 6 9.94 2.50 21.01
CA TYR A 6 9.26 3.16 19.89
C TYR A 6 8.03 3.94 20.35
N ILE A 7 7.30 3.41 21.32
CA ILE A 7 6.11 4.05 21.89
C ILE A 7 6.51 5.33 22.63
N GLU A 8 7.54 5.26 23.48
CA GLU A 8 8.06 6.44 24.20
C GLU A 8 8.61 7.51 23.25
N TRP A 9 9.37 7.10 22.23
CA TRP A 9 9.86 8.01 21.19
C TRP A 9 8.70 8.70 20.47
N ARG A 10 7.64 7.96 20.14
CA ARG A 10 6.46 8.50 19.44
C ARG A 10 5.65 9.47 20.29
N VAL A 11 5.44 9.17 21.58
CA VAL A 11 4.71 10.04 22.52
C VAL A 11 5.43 11.38 22.72
N ARG A 12 6.76 11.42 22.59
CA ARG A 12 7.54 12.67 22.64
C ARG A 12 7.35 13.57 21.41
N ARG A 13 6.78 13.07 20.30
CA ARG A 13 6.60 13.82 19.03
C ARG A 13 5.18 14.35 18.86
N ILE A 14 4.62 14.99 19.89
CA ILE A 14 3.24 15.51 19.97
C ILE A 14 2.85 16.44 18.78
N ASN A 15 3.79 16.87 17.94
CA ASN A 15 3.55 17.86 16.88
C ASN A 15 4.23 17.58 15.54
N ASP A 16 4.78 16.37 15.34
CA ASP A 16 5.20 16.00 13.99
C ASP A 16 3.92 15.60 13.26
N ASN A 17 3.47 16.41 12.29
CA ASN A 17 2.31 16.17 11.40
C ASN A 17 2.43 14.89 10.54
N ILE A 18 3.21 13.91 11.00
CA ILE A 18 3.35 12.59 10.44
C ILE A 18 2.08 11.84 10.83
N PRO A 19 1.20 11.53 9.86
CA PRO A 19 -0.01 10.77 10.15
C PRO A 19 0.40 9.47 10.84
N GLU A 20 -0.33 9.10 11.89
CA GLU A 20 -0.32 7.72 12.37
C GLU A 20 -0.52 6.84 11.15
N PRO A 21 0.34 5.83 10.88
CA PRO A 21 0.04 4.89 9.83
C PRO A 21 -1.30 4.26 10.21
N SER A 22 -2.36 4.67 9.51
CA SER A 22 -3.69 4.19 9.80
C SER A 22 -3.63 2.67 9.69
N HIS A 23 -4.14 1.98 10.70
CA HIS A 23 -4.28 0.52 10.60
C HIS A 23 -5.27 0.13 9.49
N GLU A 24 -5.98 1.10 8.91
CA GLU A 24 -6.78 0.98 7.68
C GLU A 24 -5.92 0.95 6.41
N GLY A 25 -4.62 1.24 6.51
CA GLY A 25 -3.61 1.16 5.46
C GLY A 25 -2.84 -0.15 5.47
N SER A 26 -3.38 -1.25 6.02
CA SER A 26 -2.88 -2.60 5.70
C SER A 26 -3.26 -2.99 4.27
N GLN A 27 -3.19 -2.05 3.34
CA GLN A 27 -3.11 -2.42 1.95
C GLN A 27 -1.83 -3.22 1.82
N SER A 28 -1.92 -4.45 1.34
CA SER A 28 -0.72 -5.26 1.15
C SER A 28 0.25 -4.46 0.29
N ILE A 29 1.56 -4.68 0.44
CA ILE A 29 2.56 -4.01 -0.42
C ILE A 29 2.20 -4.15 -1.92
N GLU A 30 1.49 -5.22 -2.27
CA GLU A 30 0.91 -5.50 -3.59
C GLU A 30 -0.20 -4.52 -4.01
N GLU A 31 -1.04 -4.03 -3.09
CA GLU A 31 -2.08 -3.03 -3.36
C GLU A 31 -1.50 -1.61 -3.48
N HIS A 32 -0.43 -1.30 -2.75
CA HIS A 32 0.22 0.01 -2.80
C HIS A 32 1.17 0.18 -4.00
N LEU A 33 1.74 -0.93 -4.47
CA LEU A 33 2.45 -0.97 -5.74
C LEU A 33 1.43 -1.25 -6.84
N TRP A 34 0.91 -0.20 -7.47
CA TRP A 34 0.16 -0.37 -8.72
C TRP A 34 1.04 -1.14 -9.71
N VAL A 35 0.81 -2.44 -9.83
CA VAL A 35 1.50 -3.28 -10.80
C VAL A 35 1.00 -2.82 -12.15
N VAL A 36 1.83 -2.05 -12.85
CA VAL A 36 1.55 -1.66 -14.22
C VAL A 36 1.57 -2.94 -15.04
N PRO A 37 0.45 -3.35 -15.66
CA PRO A 37 0.41 -4.55 -16.47
C PRO A 37 1.39 -4.43 -17.64
N SER A 38 2.00 -5.55 -18.01
CA SER A 38 2.86 -5.56 -19.20
C SER A 38 2.03 -5.33 -20.47
N GLU A 39 2.63 -4.83 -21.54
CA GLU A 39 1.94 -4.63 -22.83
C GLU A 39 1.26 -5.91 -23.34
N LEU A 40 1.88 -7.07 -23.12
CA LEU A 40 1.31 -8.37 -23.50
C LEU A 40 0.07 -8.73 -22.68
N GLU A 41 0.07 -8.40 -21.39
CA GLU A 41 -1.05 -8.65 -20.49
C GLU A 41 -2.26 -7.76 -20.84
N ILE A 42 -2.00 -6.51 -21.23
CA ILE A 42 -3.01 -5.59 -21.76
C ILE A 42 -3.61 -6.14 -23.05
N ILE A 43 -2.77 -6.59 -24.00
CA ILE A 43 -3.23 -7.17 -25.26
C ILE A 43 -4.11 -8.41 -25.00
N ASN A 44 -3.69 -9.28 -24.08
CA ASN A 44 -4.42 -10.51 -23.77
C ASN A 44 -5.81 -10.23 -23.17
N GLN A 45 -5.92 -9.26 -22.25
CA GLN A 45 -7.21 -8.83 -21.71
C GLN A 45 -8.14 -8.28 -22.80
N ASP A 46 -7.59 -7.55 -23.77
CA ASP A 46 -8.34 -7.04 -24.92
C ASP A 46 -8.84 -8.17 -25.85
N PHE A 47 -8.06 -9.24 -26.00
CA PHE A 47 -8.50 -10.45 -26.72
C PHE A 47 -9.64 -11.16 -25.99
N GLU A 48 -9.50 -11.43 -24.70
CA GLU A 48 -10.54 -12.09 -23.90
C GLU A 48 -11.84 -11.28 -23.92
N ARG A 49 -11.77 -9.95 -23.75
CA ARG A 49 -12.93 -9.05 -23.79
C ARG A 49 -13.64 -9.04 -25.15
N ARG A 50 -12.93 -9.26 -26.25
CA ARG A 50 -13.52 -9.30 -27.61
C ARG A 50 -14.10 -10.67 -27.96
N ASN A 51 -13.72 -11.72 -27.25
CA ASN A 51 -14.21 -13.08 -27.47
C ASN A 51 -15.30 -13.50 -26.45
N ALA A 52 -15.71 -12.58 -25.57
CA ALA A 52 -16.80 -12.75 -24.60
C ALA A 52 -18.17 -12.33 -25.15
#